data_AF-A0A176S2A7-F1
#
_entry.id   AF-A0A176S2A7-F1
#
_cell.length_a   1.000
_cell.length_b   1.000
_cell.length_c   1.000
_cell.angle_alpha   90.00
_cell.angle_beta   90.00
_cell.angle_gamma   90.00
#
_symmetry.space_group_name_H-M   'P 1'
#
loop_
_entity.id
_entity.type
_entity.pdbx_description
1 polymer ?
#
loop_
_entity_poly.entity_id
_entity_poly.type
_entity_poly.pdbx_seq_one_letter_code
_entity_poly.pdbx_strand_id
1 'polypeptide(L)'
;MRIFINYQKSLIILLFTLNTVQAELLSTYTFTDAIGNEATFEPDNQPNNGTLSAMNRGTGLTPKKAKNTFNAQNWSTGTLDMTDYYSLTIQPNCGFEMTLTSLTLDSRRSNKSIRNWSIRSSLDDFATDLKTFNVPDDTNLR
;
A
#
# COMPACT_ATOMS: atom_id res chain seq x y z
N MET A 1 -40.18 -3.81 -66.89
CA MET A 1 -39.06 -3.27 -66.09
C MET A 1 -39.54 -3.11 -64.65
N ARG A 2 -39.02 -3.90 -63.71
CA ARG A 2 -39.41 -3.88 -62.29
C ARG A 2 -38.28 -3.24 -61.50
N ILE A 3 -38.58 -2.18 -60.75
CA ILE A 3 -37.63 -1.49 -59.86
C ILE A 3 -37.98 -1.90 -58.42
N PHE A 4 -37.02 -2.47 -57.70
CA PHE A 4 -37.14 -2.75 -56.27
C PHE A 4 -36.31 -1.71 -55.51
N ILE A 5 -36.90 -1.06 -54.51
CA ILE A 5 -36.20 -0.14 -53.60
C ILE A 5 -36.17 -0.82 -52.23
N ASN A 6 -34.98 -1.18 -51.75
CA ASN A 6 -34.76 -1.71 -50.40
C ASN A 6 -34.39 -0.56 -49.46
N TYR A 7 -35.16 -0.37 -48.38
CA TYR A 7 -34.82 0.55 -47.29
C TYR A 7 -34.21 -0.27 -46.14
N GLN A 8 -32.92 -0.12 -45.89
CA GLN A 8 -32.27 -0.68 -44.69
C GLN A 8 -32.37 0.36 -43.56
N LYS A 9 -33.26 0.12 -42.59
CA LYS A 9 -33.29 0.92 -41.35
C LYS A 9 -32.14 0.46 -40.45
N SER A 10 -31.02 1.19 -40.47
CA SER A 10 -29.95 0.98 -39.50
C SER A 10 -30.41 1.38 -38.10
N LEU A 11 -30.51 0.40 -37.21
CA LEU A 11 -30.73 0.61 -35.77
C LEU A 11 -29.37 0.76 -35.09
N ILE A 12 -29.02 1.96 -34.64
CA ILE A 12 -27.84 2.18 -33.80
C ILE A 12 -28.21 1.81 -32.36
N ILE A 13 -27.67 0.69 -31.86
CA ILE A 13 -27.76 0.30 -30.46
C ILE A 13 -26.62 0.99 -29.70
N LEU A 14 -26.96 1.92 -28.82
CA LEU A 14 -26.02 2.57 -27.91
C LEU A 14 -25.73 1.61 -26.75
N LEU A 15 -24.59 0.91 -26.79
CA LEU A 15 -24.11 0.10 -25.67
C LEU A 15 -23.65 1.03 -24.54
N PHE A 16 -24.44 1.12 -23.46
CA PHE A 16 -23.94 1.64 -22.19
C PHE A 16 -23.23 0.51 -21.44
N THR A 17 -21.90 0.56 -21.38
CA THR A 17 -21.13 -0.29 -20.47
C THR A 17 -21.35 0.21 -19.05
N LEU A 18 -22.03 -0.58 -18.22
CA LEU A 18 -22.06 -0.39 -16.77
C LEU A 18 -20.63 -0.65 -16.25
N ASN A 19 -19.90 0.41 -15.90
CA ASN A 19 -18.63 0.25 -15.20
C ASN A 19 -18.94 -0.24 -13.77
N THR A 20 -18.73 -1.53 -13.51
CA THR A 20 -18.72 -2.04 -12.14
C THR A 20 -17.45 -1.52 -11.46
N VAL A 21 -17.60 -0.70 -10.41
CA VAL A 21 -16.46 -0.30 -9.58
C VAL A 21 -16.12 -1.50 -8.70
N GLN A 22 -15.16 -2.31 -9.13
CA GLN A 22 -14.58 -3.35 -8.30
C GLN A 22 -13.36 -2.76 -7.58
N ALA A 23 -13.18 -3.10 -6.31
CA ALA A 23 -11.95 -2.80 -5.60
C ALA A 23 -10.78 -3.52 -6.30
N GLU A 24 -9.82 -2.76 -6.82
CA GLU A 24 -8.59 -3.28 -7.41
C GLU A 24 -7.53 -3.39 -6.32
N LEU A 25 -6.75 -4.48 -6.31
CA LEU A 25 -5.55 -4.56 -5.49
C LEU A 25 -4.54 -3.55 -6.02
N LEU A 26 -4.15 -2.58 -5.18
CA LEU A 26 -3.24 -1.52 -5.61
C LEU A 26 -1.81 -2.03 -5.83
N SER A 27 -1.25 -2.76 -4.86
CA SER A 27 0.02 -3.47 -4.95
C SER A 27 0.30 -4.30 -3.69
N THR A 28 1.44 -4.99 -3.68
CA THR A 28 2.04 -5.66 -2.52
C THR A 28 3.51 -5.25 -2.40
N TYR A 29 4.07 -5.37 -1.19
CA TYR A 29 5.51 -5.33 -0.93
C TYR A 29 5.90 -6.69 -0.36
N THR A 30 6.24 -7.66 -1.21
CA THR A 30 6.49 -9.04 -0.73
C THR A 30 7.79 -9.21 0.04
N PHE A 31 8.75 -8.28 -0.12
CA PHE A 31 10.12 -8.43 0.38
C PHE A 31 10.84 -9.69 -0.12
N THR A 32 10.37 -10.31 -1.20
CA THR A 32 11.00 -11.49 -1.78
C THR A 32 12.45 -11.20 -2.14
N ASP A 33 13.36 -12.05 -1.69
CA ASP A 33 14.82 -11.94 -1.88
C ASP A 33 15.49 -10.70 -1.27
N ALA A 34 14.76 -9.92 -0.46
CA ALA A 34 15.36 -8.86 0.33
C ALA A 34 16.46 -9.41 1.27
N ILE A 35 17.57 -8.71 1.36
CA ILE A 35 18.66 -8.90 2.33
C ILE A 35 18.32 -8.18 3.65
N GLY A 36 17.42 -7.19 3.58
CA GLY A 36 16.76 -6.51 4.69
C GLY A 36 17.41 -5.24 5.18
N ASN A 37 18.54 -4.86 4.58
CA ASN A 37 19.22 -3.60 4.84
C ASN A 37 19.25 -2.66 3.62
N GLU A 38 18.34 -2.85 2.66
CA GLU A 38 18.14 -1.96 1.53
C GLU A 38 17.78 -0.56 2.01
N ALA A 39 18.17 0.48 1.27
CA ALA A 39 17.79 1.85 1.60
C ALA A 39 16.27 2.04 1.47
N THR A 40 15.71 1.54 0.37
CA THR A 40 14.27 1.54 0.06
C THR A 40 13.85 0.17 -0.47
N PHE A 41 12.55 -0.09 -0.50
CA PHE A 41 11.99 -1.29 -1.13
C PHE A 41 10.84 -0.92 -2.07
N GLU A 42 10.98 -1.22 -3.36
CA GLU A 42 9.97 -0.89 -4.38
C GLU A 42 8.72 -1.76 -4.23
N PRO A 43 7.53 -1.24 -4.61
CA PRO A 43 6.34 -2.09 -4.71
C PRO A 43 6.53 -3.15 -5.79
N ASP A 44 5.87 -4.30 -5.64
CA ASP A 44 5.97 -5.41 -6.61
C ASP A 44 5.39 -5.03 -7.99
N ASN A 45 4.46 -4.07 -8.03
CA ASN A 45 3.85 -3.53 -9.23
C ASN A 45 3.23 -2.13 -8.98
N GLN A 46 2.83 -1.44 -10.04
CA GLN A 46 2.11 -0.17 -9.97
C GLN A 46 0.64 -0.39 -10.36
N PRO A 47 -0.33 0.28 -9.70
CA PRO A 47 -1.73 0.21 -10.10
C PRO A 47 -1.95 0.99 -11.40
N ASN A 48 -2.99 0.64 -12.15
CA ASN A 48 -3.27 1.26 -13.45
C ASN A 48 -3.55 2.78 -13.37
N ASN A 49 -4.24 3.22 -12.31
CA ASN A 49 -4.72 4.59 -12.15
C ASN A 49 -4.13 5.30 -10.92
N GLY A 50 -2.96 4.88 -10.48
CA GLY A 50 -2.24 5.53 -9.40
C GLY A 50 -0.76 5.17 -9.40
N THR A 51 -0.08 5.64 -8.38
CA THR A 51 1.32 5.32 -8.12
C THR A 51 1.53 4.98 -6.66
N LEU A 52 2.42 4.03 -6.42
CA LEU A 52 2.98 3.71 -5.11
C LEU A 52 4.47 4.05 -5.12
N SER A 53 4.94 4.68 -4.04
CA SER A 53 6.37 4.92 -3.87
C SER A 53 7.10 3.67 -3.36
N ALA A 54 8.43 3.68 -3.45
CA ALA A 54 9.23 2.81 -2.62
C ALA A 54 8.90 3.02 -1.13
N MET A 55 8.93 1.95 -0.35
CA MET A 55 8.88 1.99 1.10
C MET A 55 10.23 2.49 1.64
N ASN A 56 10.18 3.35 2.65
CA ASN A 56 11.34 3.93 3.31
C ASN A 56 11.26 3.77 4.83
N ARG A 57 12.39 3.95 5.51
CA ARG A 57 12.49 4.03 6.97
C ARG A 57 12.60 5.49 7.41
N GLY A 58 12.00 5.81 8.54
CA GLY A 58 12.21 7.07 9.23
C GLY A 58 13.67 7.21 9.70
N THR A 59 14.07 8.45 9.97
CA THR A 59 15.47 8.80 10.28
C THR A 59 15.96 8.28 11.64
N GLY A 60 15.06 7.88 12.54
CA GLY A 60 15.39 7.25 13.83
C GLY A 60 15.84 5.79 13.69
N LEU A 61 15.48 5.15 12.58
CA LEU A 61 15.73 3.74 12.35
C LEU A 61 17.02 3.51 11.55
N THR A 62 17.72 2.43 11.88
CA THR A 62 18.84 1.96 11.05
C THR A 62 18.50 0.63 10.37
N PRO A 63 18.89 0.42 9.10
CA PRO A 63 18.65 -0.85 8.41
C PRO A 63 19.42 -1.99 9.08
N LYS A 64 18.82 -3.19 9.11
CA LYS A 64 19.45 -4.38 9.68
C LYS A 64 19.18 -5.60 8.82
N LYS A 65 20.23 -6.35 8.48
CA LYS A 65 20.11 -7.58 7.68
C LYS A 65 19.15 -8.59 8.31
N ALA A 66 18.22 -9.06 7.49
CA ALA A 66 17.29 -10.15 7.74
C ALA A 66 16.67 -10.56 6.40
N LYS A 67 16.87 -11.82 6.00
CA LYS A 67 16.41 -12.29 4.69
C LYS A 67 14.88 -12.22 4.59
N ASN A 68 14.38 -11.85 3.41
CA ASN A 68 12.97 -11.75 3.05
C ASN A 68 12.17 -10.77 3.94
N THR A 69 12.81 -9.67 4.34
CA THR A 69 12.18 -8.61 5.14
C THR A 69 12.73 -7.27 4.72
N PHE A 70 11.99 -6.18 4.90
CA PHE A 70 12.56 -4.84 4.95
C PHE A 70 12.72 -4.44 6.41
N ASN A 71 13.89 -4.70 6.99
CA ASN A 71 14.06 -4.76 8.44
C ASN A 71 14.81 -3.55 9.03
N ALA A 72 14.46 -3.20 10.27
CA ALA A 72 15.00 -2.05 10.98
C ALA A 72 15.39 -2.42 12.42
N GLN A 73 16.27 -1.62 13.00
CA GLN A 73 16.64 -1.66 14.41
C GLN A 73 16.67 -0.24 14.99
N ASN A 74 16.96 -0.16 16.30
CA ASN A 74 16.94 1.07 17.11
C ASN A 74 15.55 1.66 17.37
N TRP A 75 14.51 0.82 17.26
CA TRP A 75 13.17 1.18 17.69
C TRP A 75 13.14 1.66 19.14
N SER A 76 12.55 2.83 19.35
CA SER A 76 12.23 3.36 20.67
C SER A 76 11.28 2.44 21.42
N THR A 77 11.53 2.25 22.71
CA THR A 77 10.77 1.34 23.59
C THR A 77 9.89 2.07 24.61
N GLY A 78 9.97 3.40 24.64
CA GLY A 78 9.25 4.28 25.56
C GLY A 78 8.08 4.99 24.89
N THR A 79 8.09 6.32 24.93
CA THR A 79 7.11 7.18 24.25
C THR A 79 7.21 7.05 22.73
N LEU A 80 6.15 7.47 22.03
CA LEU A 80 6.16 7.57 20.57
C LEU A 80 7.33 8.43 20.10
N ASP A 81 8.16 7.88 19.22
CA ASP A 81 9.20 8.61 18.50
C ASP A 81 8.71 8.86 17.07
N MET A 82 8.55 10.14 16.71
CA MET A 82 8.05 10.54 15.39
C MET A 82 9.06 10.31 14.26
N THR A 83 10.28 9.85 14.58
CA THR A 83 11.31 9.47 13.61
C THR A 83 11.39 7.95 13.37
N ASP A 84 10.65 7.16 14.15
CA ASP A 84 10.61 5.70 14.08
C ASP A 84 9.38 5.20 13.31
N TYR A 85 9.48 5.10 11.99
CA TYR A 85 8.38 4.64 11.15
C TYR A 85 8.84 3.97 9.85
N TYR A 86 7.92 3.25 9.20
CA TYR A 86 7.99 2.97 7.77
C TYR A 86 7.03 3.88 7.04
N SER A 87 7.41 4.36 5.85
CA SER A 87 6.56 5.24 5.04
C SER A 87 6.51 4.78 3.59
N LEU A 88 5.34 4.94 2.98
CA LEU A 88 5.11 4.85 1.54
C LEU A 88 4.04 5.89 1.17
N THR A 89 4.02 6.29 -0.09
CA THR A 89 3.00 7.18 -0.65
C THR A 89 2.13 6.40 -1.61
N ILE A 90 0.81 6.61 -1.54
CA ILE A 90 -0.18 6.15 -2.51
C ILE A 90 -0.82 7.39 -3.11
N GLN A 91 -0.80 7.53 -4.43
CA GLN A 91 -1.28 8.73 -5.12
C GLN A 91 -2.13 8.35 -6.34
N PRO A 92 -3.41 8.76 -6.43
CA PRO A 92 -4.17 8.62 -7.67
C PRO A 92 -3.54 9.44 -8.81
N ASN A 93 -3.63 8.92 -10.03
CA ASN A 93 -3.25 9.64 -11.23
C ASN A 93 -4.18 10.84 -11.46
N CYS A 94 -3.71 11.86 -12.17
CA CYS A 94 -4.52 13.02 -12.51
C CYS A 94 -5.85 12.61 -13.18
N GLY A 95 -6.96 13.15 -12.68
CA GLY A 95 -8.31 12.83 -13.19
C GLY A 95 -8.95 11.59 -12.57
N PHE A 96 -8.29 10.94 -11.60
CA PHE A 96 -8.84 9.82 -10.83
C PHE A 96 -8.97 10.17 -9.36
N GLU A 97 -9.94 9.53 -8.71
CA GLU A 97 -10.09 9.52 -7.26
C GLU A 97 -9.74 8.13 -6.73
N MET A 98 -9.22 8.07 -5.51
CA MET A 98 -8.87 6.82 -4.85
C MET A 98 -9.39 6.83 -3.42
N THR A 99 -10.03 5.72 -3.03
CA THR A 99 -10.38 5.43 -1.65
C THR A 99 -9.65 4.18 -1.21
N LEU A 100 -8.78 4.29 -0.21
CA LEU A 100 -8.11 3.14 0.39
C LEU A 100 -9.09 2.44 1.34
N THR A 101 -9.59 1.27 0.94
CA THR A 101 -10.59 0.51 1.72
C THR A 101 -9.99 -0.60 2.56
N SER A 102 -8.78 -1.08 2.21
CA SER A 102 -8.08 -2.12 2.95
C SER A 102 -6.56 -1.89 2.92
N LEU A 103 -5.92 -2.25 4.03
CA LEU A 103 -4.47 -2.31 4.15
C LEU A 103 -4.14 -3.51 5.03
N THR A 104 -3.40 -4.46 4.48
CA THR A 104 -2.95 -5.66 5.18
C THR A 104 -1.46 -5.53 5.44
N LEU A 105 -1.06 -5.78 6.68
CA LEU A 105 0.32 -5.62 7.12
C LEU A 105 0.75 -6.87 7.86
N ASP A 106 1.97 -7.31 7.60
CA ASP A 106 2.64 -8.35 8.36
C ASP A 106 3.88 -7.77 9.03
N SER A 107 4.16 -8.20 10.26
CA SER A 107 5.29 -7.69 11.04
C SER A 107 5.88 -8.79 11.90
N ARG A 108 7.22 -8.87 11.89
CA ARG A 108 7.99 -9.71 12.82
C ARG A 108 8.84 -8.81 13.69
N ARG A 109 8.93 -9.12 14.98
CA ARG A 109 9.71 -8.33 15.94
C ARG A 109 10.56 -9.18 16.87
N SER A 110 11.57 -8.56 17.47
CA SER A 110 12.34 -9.14 18.58
C SER A 110 11.79 -8.69 19.94
N ASN A 111 12.30 -9.24 21.04
CA ASN A 111 11.95 -8.79 22.40
C ASN A 111 12.36 -7.35 22.73
N LYS A 112 13.29 -6.77 21.97
CA LYS A 112 13.80 -5.41 22.17
C LYS A 112 13.20 -4.40 21.19
N SER A 113 12.06 -4.73 20.59
CA SER A 113 11.41 -3.91 19.56
C SER A 113 10.03 -3.41 20.03
N ILE A 114 9.34 -2.70 19.15
CA ILE A 114 8.03 -2.07 19.35
C ILE A 114 7.01 -2.99 20.01
N ARG A 115 6.22 -2.44 20.93
CA ARG A 115 5.09 -3.14 21.59
C ARG A 115 3.74 -2.65 21.10
N ASN A 116 3.71 -1.41 20.61
CA ASN A 116 2.57 -0.80 19.97
C ASN A 116 3.07 -0.06 18.74
N TRP A 117 2.23 0.00 17.71
CA TRP A 117 2.43 0.88 16.56
C TRP A 117 1.07 1.34 16.06
N SER A 118 1.09 2.39 15.26
CA SER A 118 -0.11 2.95 14.66
C SER A 118 0.09 3.26 13.18
N ILE A 119 -1.02 3.36 12.47
CA ILE A 119 -1.07 3.85 11.09
C ILE A 119 -1.55 5.29 11.16
N ARG A 120 -0.85 6.16 10.44
CA ARG A 120 -1.18 7.57 10.26
C ARG A 120 -1.11 7.93 8.79
N SER A 121 -1.68 9.07 8.41
CA SER A 121 -1.65 9.56 7.02
C SER A 121 -1.32 11.03 6.95
N SER A 122 -0.88 11.50 5.79
CA SER A 122 -0.64 12.92 5.52
C SER A 122 -1.91 13.75 5.39
N LEU A 123 -3.12 13.14 5.43
CA LEU A 123 -4.39 13.88 5.30
C LEU A 123 -4.65 14.85 6.46
N ASP A 124 -4.05 14.60 7.62
CA ASP A 124 -4.15 15.41 8.83
C ASP A 124 -2.76 15.73 9.42
N ASP A 125 -1.74 15.83 8.56
CA ASP A 125 -0.34 16.03 8.97
C ASP A 125 0.15 14.97 9.98
N PHE A 126 -0.36 13.75 9.88
CA PHE A 126 -0.06 12.63 10.79
C PHE A 126 -0.42 12.94 12.26
N ALA A 127 -1.42 13.78 12.51
CA ALA A 127 -1.84 14.14 13.85
C ALA A 127 -2.59 13.01 14.56
N THR A 128 -3.42 12.25 13.84
CA THR A 128 -4.31 11.23 14.42
C THR A 128 -3.89 9.81 14.03
N ASP A 129 -3.99 8.88 14.99
CA ASP A 129 -3.89 7.46 14.70
C ASP A 129 -5.15 6.97 13.98
N LEU A 130 -5.02 6.57 12.71
CA LEU A 130 -6.10 5.90 11.96
C LEU A 130 -6.42 4.53 12.54
N LYS A 131 -5.37 3.85 13.02
CA LYS A 131 -5.46 2.53 13.68
C LYS A 131 -4.29 2.34 14.60
N THR A 132 -4.52 1.71 15.75
CA THR A 132 -3.47 1.29 16.70
C THR A 132 -3.45 -0.23 16.80
N PHE A 133 -2.27 -0.80 16.96
CA PHE A 133 -2.05 -2.23 17.13
C PHE A 133 -1.20 -2.49 18.36
N ASN A 134 -1.62 -3.46 19.16
CA ASN A 134 -0.76 -4.06 20.17
C ASN A 134 -0.06 -5.27 19.53
N VAL A 135 1.26 -5.39 19.73
CA VAL A 135 2.06 -6.49 19.18
C VAL A 135 2.69 -7.28 20.34
N PRO A 136 1.93 -8.25 20.92
CA PRO A 136 2.40 -9.12 22.00
C PRO A 136 3.68 -9.87 21.63
N ASP A 137 4.39 -10.41 22.62
CA ASP A 137 5.56 -11.25 22.34
C ASP A 137 5.07 -12.60 21.90
N ASP A 138 5.26 -12.93 20.63
CA ASP A 138 5.05 -14.27 20.14
C ASP A 138 6.39 -14.98 20.00
N THR A 139 6.70 -15.85 20.97
CA THR A 139 7.91 -16.67 20.95
C THR A 139 7.91 -17.72 19.83
N ASN A 140 6.77 -17.96 19.18
CA ASN A 140 6.61 -18.97 18.12
C ASN A 140 6.96 -18.45 16.71
N LEU A 141 7.08 -17.13 16.53
CA LEU A 141 7.39 -16.48 15.25
C LEU A 141 8.81 -15.86 15.22
N ARG A 142 9.69 -16.35 16.10
CA ARG A 142 10.99 -15.73 16.38
C ARG A 142 12.08 -16.01 15.38
#